data_AF-X6N6U4-F1
#
_entry.id   AF-X6N6U4-F1
#
_cell.length_a   1.000
_cell.length_b   1.000
_cell.length_c   1.000
_cell.angle_alpha   90.00
_cell.angle_beta   90.00
_cell.angle_gamma   90.00
#
_symmetry.space_group_name_H-M   'P 1'
#
loop_
_entity.id
_entity.type
_entity.pdbx_description
1 polymer ?
#
loop_
_entity_poly.entity_id
_entity_poly.type
_entity_poly.pdbx_seq_one_letter_code
_entity_poly.pdbx_strand_id
1 'polypeptide(L)' 'NNIINSNVICSGSNDNTIRFWDIRSNKDELYVIDGDKKEDNGISCVKFIVLKKKDKTNNVTYDLDLCYGSVKGNIRIWG' A
#
# COMPACT_ATOMS: atom_id res chain seq x y z
N ASN A 1 -17.74 -4.53 -2.26
CA ASN A 1 -16.80 -5.50 -2.86
C ASN A 1 -15.56 -4.73 -3.30
N ASN A 2 -14.60 -4.56 -2.39
CA ASN A 2 -13.32 -3.90 -2.73
C ASN A 2 -12.51 -4.88 -3.56
N ILE A 3 -12.66 -4.77 -4.87
CA ILE A 3 -11.90 -5.52 -5.87
C ILE A 3 -10.51 -4.90 -5.86
N ILE A 4 -9.67 -5.32 -4.91
CA ILE A 4 -8.24 -5.31 -5.15
C ILE A 4 -8.08 -6.15 -6.41
N ASN A 5 -7.79 -5.50 -7.53
CA ASN A 5 -7.70 -6.15 -8.83
C ASN A 5 -6.74 -7.33 -8.66
N SER A 6 -7.22 -8.57 -8.82
CA SER A 6 -6.49 -9.81 -8.48
C SER A 6 -5.19 -9.99 -9.27
N ASN A 7 -4.95 -9.09 -10.20
CA ASN A 7 -3.85 -9.08 -11.14
C ASN A 7 -2.80 -8.02 -10.79
N VAL A 8 -2.90 -7.36 -9.63
CA VAL A 8 -1.89 -6.40 -9.17
C VAL A 8 -1.07 -7.01 -8.04
N ILE A 9 0.25 -7.02 -8.20
CA ILE A 9 1.19 -7.33 -7.12
C ILE A 9 1.61 -6.02 -6.47
N CYS A 10 1.62 -6.00 -5.13
CA CYS A 10 2.19 -4.94 -4.33
C CYS A 10 3.41 -5.51 -3.58
N SER A 11 4.56 -4.85 -3.71
CA SER A 11 5.82 -5.30 -3.09
C SER A 11 6.52 -4.15 -2.38
N GLY A 12 6.95 -4.36 -1.13
CA GLY A 12 7.90 -3.50 -0.43
C GLY A 12 9.33 -3.98 -0.66
N SER A 13 10.29 -3.04 -0.74
CA SER A 13 11.69 -3.34 -1.05
C SER A 13 12.67 -2.62 -0.12
N ASN A 14 13.88 -3.16 -0.04
CA ASN A 14 14.98 -2.60 0.73
C ASN A 14 15.56 -1.31 0.10
N ASP A 15 15.20 -1.00 -1.16
CA ASP A 15 15.46 0.30 -1.79
C ASP A 15 14.54 1.42 -1.28
N ASN A 16 13.78 1.14 -0.22
CA ASN A 16 12.84 2.05 0.43
C ASN A 16 11.62 2.42 -0.42
N THR A 17 11.24 1.55 -1.36
CA THR A 17 10.07 1.75 -2.21
C THR A 17 9.00 0.69 -1.98
N ILE A 18 7.75 1.07 -2.24
CA ILE A 18 6.63 0.14 -2.45
C ILE A 18 6.19 0.29 -3.89
N ARG A 19 6.16 -0.82 -4.63
CA ARG A 19 5.89 -0.84 -6.07
C ARG A 19 4.66 -1.67 -6.36
N PHE A 20 3.91 -1.24 -7.37
CA PHE A 20 2.73 -1.92 -7.88
C PHE A 20 3.00 -2.42 -9.30
N TRP A 21 2.61 -3.65 -9.58
CA TRP A 21 2.86 -4.32 -10.85
C TRP A 21 1.56 -4.92 -11.38
N ASP A 22 1.23 -4.73 -12.66
CA ASP A 22 0.15 -5.50 -13.30
C ASP A 22 0.73 -6.77 -13.90
N ILE A 23 0.30 -7.94 -13.42
CA ILE A 23 0.80 -9.24 -13.91
C ILE A 23 0.38 -9.52 -15.34
N ARG A 24 -0.65 -8.83 -15.86
CA ARG A 24 -1.08 -8.93 -17.25
C ARG A 24 -0.21 -8.08 -18.17
N SER A 25 0.26 -6.95 -17.65
CA SER A 25 1.16 -6.05 -18.36
C SER A 25 2.58 -6.52 -18.07
N ASN A 26 3.08 -7.37 -18.97
CA ASN A 26 4.27 -8.22 -18.80
C ASN A 26 5.58 -7.53 -18.34
N LYS A 27 5.63 -6.20 -18.16
CA LYS A 27 6.83 -5.44 -17.79
C LYS A 27 6.61 -4.14 -17.01
N ASP A 28 5.38 -3.66 -16.82
CA ASP A 28 5.20 -2.26 -16.43
C ASP A 28 4.83 -2.11 -14.95
N GLU A 29 5.69 -1.36 -14.27
CA GLU A 29 5.41 -0.79 -12.95
C GLU A 29 4.26 0.21 -13.09
N LEU A 30 3.18 -0.05 -12.38
CA LEU A 30 2.00 0.82 -12.40
C LEU A 30 2.21 2.07 -11.56
N TYR A 31 2.85 1.91 -10.40
CA TYR A 31 2.96 2.97 -9.41
C TYR A 31 4.06 2.69 -8.39
N VAL A 32 4.65 3.76 -7.85
CA VAL A 32 5.69 3.70 -6.82
C VAL A 32 5.35 4.66 -5.70
N ILE A 33 5.55 4.18 -4.47
CA ILE A 33 5.52 4.98 -3.26
C ILE A 33 6.93 4.97 -2.68
N ASP A 34 7.50 6.15 -2.48
CA ASP A 34 8.75 6.32 -1.74
C ASP A 34 8.47 6.33 -0.23
N GLY A 35 9.18 5.49 0.52
CA GLY A 35 9.28 5.61 1.96
C GLY A 35 10.13 6.81 2.37
N ASP A 36 10.13 7.13 3.66
CA ASP A 36 10.98 8.19 4.19
C ASP A 36 12.46 7.78 4.12
N LYS A 37 13.25 8.52 3.33
CA LYS A 37 14.65 8.19 3.06
C LYS A 37 15.55 8.25 4.30
N LYS A 38 15.17 9.00 5.34
CA LYS A 38 15.96 9.14 6.56
C LYS A 38 15.48 8.17 7.63
N GLU A 39 14.17 8.00 7.74
CA GLU A 39 13.55 7.32 8.87
C GLU A 39 13.23 5.86 8.63
N ASP A 40 13.10 5.38 7.39
CA ASP A 40 12.59 4.02 7.15
C ASP A 40 13.70 2.99 6.86
N ASN A 41 14.67 3.35 6.00
CA ASN A 41 15.81 2.49 5.61
C ASN A 41 15.39 1.13 5.01
N GLY A 42 14.31 1.11 4.22
CA GLY A 42 13.77 -0.08 3.58
C GLY A 42 12.39 -0.45 4.13
N ILE A 43 11.61 -1.12 3.29
CA ILE A 43 10.27 -1.60 3.64
C ILE A 43 10.37 -3.08 4.02
N SER A 44 9.96 -3.41 5.24
CA SER A 44 10.05 -4.76 5.81
C SER A 44 8.74 -5.54 5.72
N CYS A 45 7.59 -4.86 5.71
CA CYS A 45 6.29 -5.49 5.56
C CYS A 45 5.25 -4.54 4.96
N VAL A 46 4.25 -5.11 4.28
CA VAL A 46 3.12 -4.39 3.69
C VAL A 46 1.81 -5.11 4.01
N LYS A 47 0.75 -4.36 4.29
CA LYS A 47 -0.59 -4.89 4.60
C LYS A 47 -1.68 -3.92 4.15
N PHE A 48 -2.61 -4.42 3.34
CA PHE A 48 -3.85 -3.71 3.08
C PHE A 48 -4.81 -3.84 4.25
N ILE A 49 -5.39 -2.72 4.67
CA ILE A 49 -6.46 -2.66 5.65
C ILE A 49 -7.68 -1.98 5.04
N VAL A 50 -8.86 -2.48 5.40
CA VAL A 50 -10.12 -1.86 5.00
C VAL A 50 -10.63 -1.07 6.20
N LEU A 51 -10.64 0.25 6.09
CA LEU A 51 -11.23 1.12 7.11
C LEU A 51 -12.66 1.46 6.73
N LYS A 52 -13.56 1.28 7.71
CA LYS A 52 -14.96 1.72 7.58
C LYS A 52 -15.00 3.20 7.93
N LYS A 53 -15.33 4.05 6.97
CA LYS A 53 -15.74 5.43 7.28
C LYS A 53 -17.24 5.45 7.46
N LYS A 54 -17.67 6.06 8.57
CA LYS A 54 -19.07 6.46 8.76
C LYS A 54 -19.21 7.83 8.14
N ASP A 55 -19.83 7.91 6.97
CA ASP A 55 -20.32 9.19 6.49
C ASP A 55 -21.50 9.67 7.36
N LYS A 56 -21.74 10.99 7.36
CA LYS A 56 -22.88 11.59 8.07
C LYS A 56 -24.24 11.14 7.49
N THR A 57 -24.24 10.56 6.29
CA THR A 57 -25.35 9.83 5.68
C THR A 57 -25.18 8.36 6.02
N ASN A 58 -26.26 7.58 6.20
CA ASN A 58 -26.21 6.15 6.56
C ASN A 58 -25.51 5.23 5.53
N ASN A 59 -24.75 5.78 4.59
CA ASN A 59 -23.96 5.04 3.61
C ASN A 59 -22.60 4.70 4.23
N VAL A 60 -22.32 3.41 4.41
CA VAL A 60 -21.02 2.94 4.86
C VAL A 60 -20.08 2.87 3.65
N THR A 61 -19.09 3.77 3.61
CA THR A 61 -18.02 3.77 2.62
C THR A 61 -16.79 3.02 3.17
N TYR A 62 -16.09 2.32 2.29
CA TYR A 62 -14.94 1.49 2.64
C TYR A 62 -13.70 2.03 1.92
N ASP A 63 -12.80 2.62 2.67
CA ASP A 63 -11.50 3.05 2.14
C ASP A 63 -10.48 1.92 2.33
N LEU A 64 -9.64 1.76 1.32
CA LEU A 64 -8.56 0.78 1.32
C LEU A 64 -7.26 1.52 1.58
N ASP A 65 -6.74 1.39 2.79
CA ASP A 65 -5.47 1.98 3.15
C ASP A 65 -4.37 0.92 3.09
N LEU A 66 -3.16 1.37 2.76
CA LEU A 66 -1.95 0.57 2.77
C LEU A 66 -1.13 0.90 4.01
N CYS A 67 -0.97 -0.08 4.89
CA CYS A 67 -0.04 -0.01 5.99
C CYS A 67 1.29 -0.65 5.60
N TYR A 68 2.40 -0.04 5.99
CA TYR A 68 3.72 -0.64 5.80
C TYR A 68 4.64 -0.38 6.99
N GLY A 69 5.49 -1.36 7.26
CA GLY A 69 6.53 -1.30 8.27
C GLY A 69 7.87 -1.05 7.60
N SER A 70 8.69 -0.23 8.25
CA SER A 70 10.07 0.00 7.84
C SER A 70 11.04 -0.91 8.58
N VAL A 71 12.29 -0.98 8.10
CA VAL A 71 13.38 -1.70 8.78
C VAL A 71 13.70 -1.07 10.14
N LYS A 72 13.51 0.24 10.29
CA LYS A 72 13.72 0.98 11.54
C LYS A 72 12.58 0.87 12.56
N GLY A 73 11.51 0.14 12.20
CA GLY A 73 10.38 -0.13 13.10
C GLY A 73 9.25 0.89 13.01
N ASN A 74 9.38 1.95 12.20
CA ASN A 74 8.27 2.87 11.92
C ASN A 74 7.16 2.13 11.18
N ILE A 75 5.91 2.35 11.60
CA ILE A 75 4.71 1.91 10.90
C ILE A 75 4.06 3.15 10.28
N ARG A 76 3.78 3.10 8.97
CA ARG A 76 3.16 4.17 8.21
C ARG A 76 1.87 3.68 7.57
N ILE A 77 0.95 4.61 7.33
CA ILE A 77 -0.33 4.38 6.66
C ILE A 77 -0.38 5.33 5.46
N TRP A 78 -0.74 4.78 4.30
CA TRP A 78 -0.93 5.49 3.05
C TRP A 78 -2.37 5.30 2.59
N GLY A 79 -3.10 6.40 2.41
CA GLY A 79 -4.52 6.47 2.07
C GLY A 79 -4.99 7.90 1.89
#